data_AF-A0A7Z9PYC4-F1
#
_entry.id   AF-A0A7Z9PYC4-F1
#
_cell.length_a   1.000
_cell.length_b   1.000
_cell.length_c   1.000
_cell.angle_alpha   90.00
_cell.angle_beta   90.00
_cell.angle_gamma   90.00
#
_symmetry.space_group_name_H-M   'P 1'
#
loop_
_entity.id
_entity.type
_entity.pdbx_description
1 polymer ?
#
loop_
_entity_poly.entity_id
_entity_poly.type
_entity_poly.pdbx_seq_one_letter_code
_entity_poly.pdbx_strand_id
1 'polypeptide(L)'
;MIRWQITKGCSRLTPGCDNCPSYWEYKKGNKDYHPVFQRDRINEPRRFEKRDDVIVSPGSDIFHEAIRTSELLQILHTIQHCPQHSFEIGTKRIERVESLDWEWPDNVVMGVAVEQTRYKWRIDALRNVKARRFVSFSPVLEDIGEVNLDGIHYAGAMLEDWGNKPRKGEQAWTDDLYDQIEAQGVVVLGQRWMYQSREAS
;
A
#
# COMPACT_ATOMS: atom_id res chain seq x y z
N MET A 1 -6.06 0.31 15.32
CA MET A 1 -5.31 0.13 14.07
C MET A 1 -4.09 -0.74 14.34
N ILE A 2 -4.01 -1.89 13.69
CA ILE A 2 -2.96 -2.90 13.87
C ILE A 2 -1.96 -2.78 12.71
N ARG A 3 -0.66 -2.90 13.00
CA ARG A 3 0.40 -3.04 11.97
C ARG A 3 0.87 -4.49 11.91
N TRP A 4 0.25 -5.28 11.05
CA TRP A 4 0.63 -6.68 10.85
C TRP A 4 1.77 -6.80 9.86
N GLN A 5 2.99 -6.62 10.36
CA GLN A 5 4.22 -6.67 9.57
C GLN A 5 4.63 -8.14 9.32
N ILE A 6 3.84 -8.85 8.53
CA ILE A 6 4.03 -10.28 8.21
C ILE A 6 5.18 -10.53 7.23
N THR A 7 5.60 -9.50 6.50
CA THR A 7 6.88 -9.45 5.78
C THR A 7 7.69 -8.23 6.21
N LYS A 8 9.02 -8.35 6.14
CA LYS A 8 9.97 -7.24 6.31
C LYS A 8 10.87 -7.13 5.08
N GLY A 9 11.50 -5.98 4.88
CA GLY A 9 12.42 -5.74 3.77
C GLY A 9 11.73 -5.59 2.41
N CYS A 10 12.46 -5.04 1.44
CA CYS A 10 12.00 -4.87 0.06
C CYS A 10 13.17 -4.54 -0.88
N SER A 11 13.05 -4.84 -2.17
CA SER A 11 13.90 -4.31 -3.23
C SER A 11 13.36 -2.99 -3.79
N ARG A 12 14.28 -2.15 -4.30
CA ARG A 12 13.96 -0.89 -5.00
C ARG A 12 13.37 -1.21 -6.38
N LEU A 13 12.12 -0.80 -6.61
CA LEU A 13 11.41 -1.04 -7.88
C LEU A 13 11.19 0.24 -8.71
N THR A 14 11.06 1.40 -8.06
CA THR A 14 10.72 2.68 -8.68
C THR A 14 11.57 3.83 -8.09
N PRO A 15 11.65 5.01 -8.73
CA PRO A 15 12.26 6.20 -8.12
C PRO A 15 11.59 6.65 -6.82
N GLY A 16 10.30 6.30 -6.63
CA GLY A 16 9.58 6.53 -5.36
C GLY A 16 10.19 5.78 -4.18
N CYS A 17 10.89 4.66 -4.42
CA CYS A 17 11.59 3.90 -3.39
C CYS A 17 12.90 4.55 -2.89
N ASP A 18 13.44 5.56 -3.58
CA ASP A 18 14.81 6.07 -3.33
C ASP A 18 14.98 6.64 -1.92
N ASN A 19 13.96 7.32 -1.42
CA ASN A 19 13.89 7.89 -0.08
C ASN A 19 13.00 7.07 0.88
N CYS A 20 12.75 5.78 0.58
CA CYS A 20 11.87 4.91 1.37
C CYS A 20 12.24 4.90 2.87
N PRO A 21 11.35 5.32 3.79
CA PRO A 21 11.69 5.51 5.20
C PRO A 21 12.14 4.20 5.85
N SER A 22 11.45 3.09 5.59
CA SER A 22 11.79 1.78 6.17
C SER A 22 13.15 1.24 5.74
N TYR A 23 13.58 1.49 4.49
CA TYR A 23 14.95 1.15 4.04
C TYR A 23 15.99 1.97 4.82
N TRP A 24 15.78 3.29 4.94
CA TRP A 24 16.72 4.19 5.60
C TRP A 24 16.78 3.98 7.12
N GLU A 25 15.66 3.62 7.77
CA GLU A 25 15.62 3.20 9.19
C GLU A 25 16.46 1.94 9.45
N TYR A 26 16.29 0.90 8.63
CA TYR A 26 17.09 -0.32 8.75
C TYR A 26 18.58 -0.04 8.52
N LYS A 27 18.90 0.70 7.47
CA LYS A 27 20.28 1.10 7.15
C LYS A 27 20.94 1.92 8.25
N LYS A 28 20.22 2.89 8.85
CA LYS A 28 20.69 3.67 10.00
C LYS A 28 20.98 2.80 11.22
N GLY A 29 20.24 1.70 11.39
CA GLY A 29 20.45 0.72 12.45
C GLY A 29 21.48 -0.38 12.14
N ASN A 30 22.21 -0.32 11.00
CA ASN A 30 23.03 -1.43 10.48
C ASN A 30 22.26 -2.77 10.39
N LYS A 31 20.96 -2.71 10.10
CA LYS A 31 20.09 -3.88 9.95
C LYS A 31 19.94 -4.27 8.49
N ASP A 32 19.85 -5.56 8.27
CA ASP A 32 19.59 -6.14 6.96
C ASP A 32 18.11 -5.97 6.56
N TYR A 33 17.90 -5.42 5.36
CA TYR A 33 16.60 -5.10 4.78
C TYR A 33 16.21 -6.06 3.62
N HIS A 34 16.81 -7.25 3.56
CA HIS A 34 16.36 -8.27 2.61
C HIS A 34 14.88 -8.66 2.85
N PRO A 35 14.12 -8.98 1.79
CA PRO A 35 12.73 -9.40 1.93
C PRO A 35 12.61 -10.74 2.65
N VAL A 36 11.75 -10.83 3.67
CA VAL A 36 11.54 -12.04 4.49
C VAL A 36 10.08 -12.19 4.89
N PHE A 37 9.55 -13.41 4.81
CA PHE A 37 8.31 -13.83 5.45
C PHE A 37 8.53 -14.14 6.95
N GLN A 38 7.80 -13.45 7.83
CA GLN A 38 7.93 -13.56 9.28
C GLN A 38 6.92 -14.59 9.83
N ARG A 39 7.21 -15.88 9.61
CA ARG A 39 6.30 -17.01 9.93
C ARG A 39 5.77 -17.00 11.38
N ASP A 40 6.57 -16.56 12.34
CA ASP A 40 6.21 -16.40 13.75
C ASP A 40 5.03 -15.43 13.97
N ARG A 41 4.83 -14.50 13.04
CA ARG A 41 3.80 -13.45 13.07
C ARG A 41 2.50 -13.83 12.38
N ILE A 42 2.41 -15.02 11.76
CA ILE A 42 1.26 -15.43 10.94
C ILE A 42 -0.08 -15.41 11.69
N ASN A 43 -0.04 -15.59 13.01
CA ASN A 43 -1.24 -15.61 13.86
C ASN A 43 -1.51 -14.29 14.61
N GLU A 44 -0.80 -13.20 14.32
CA GLU A 44 -1.01 -11.92 15.02
C GLU A 44 -2.44 -11.35 14.88
N PRO A 45 -3.08 -11.30 13.70
CA PRO A 45 -4.44 -10.77 13.57
C PRO A 45 -5.45 -11.57 14.42
N ARG A 46 -5.24 -12.88 14.55
CA ARG A 46 -6.11 -13.78 15.33
C ARG A 46 -6.10 -13.48 16.85
N ARG A 47 -5.15 -12.69 17.34
CA ARG A 47 -5.06 -12.30 18.76
C ARG A 47 -5.97 -11.13 19.13
N PHE A 48 -6.60 -10.48 18.15
CA PHE A 48 -7.44 -9.30 18.36
C PHE A 48 -8.91 -9.66 18.09
N GLU A 49 -9.69 -9.78 19.16
CA GLU A 49 -11.12 -10.11 19.07
C GLU A 49 -11.97 -8.92 18.62
N LYS A 50 -11.57 -7.69 18.99
CA LYS A 50 -12.27 -6.47 18.62
C LYS A 50 -12.02 -6.14 17.16
N ARG A 51 -13.09 -5.85 16.41
CA ARG A 51 -13.00 -5.26 15.06
C ARG A 51 -12.06 -4.05 15.06
N ASP A 52 -11.08 -4.11 14.19
CA ASP A 52 -10.04 -3.10 14.00
C ASP A 52 -9.49 -3.20 12.58
N ASP A 53 -8.80 -2.15 12.17
CA ASP A 53 -8.25 -1.94 10.83
C ASP A 53 -6.75 -2.30 10.83
N VAL A 54 -6.31 -3.05 9.81
CA VAL A 54 -4.99 -3.70 9.77
C VAL A 54 -4.20 -3.28 8.53
N ILE A 55 -3.05 -2.63 8.68
CA ILE A 55 -2.07 -2.54 7.58
C ILE A 55 -1.31 -3.85 7.50
N VAL A 56 -1.31 -4.48 6.33
CA VAL A 56 -0.46 -5.65 6.04
C VAL A 56 0.90 -5.18 5.52
N SER A 57 1.97 -5.56 6.22
CA SER A 57 3.36 -5.32 5.81
C SER A 57 3.72 -3.86 5.43
N PRO A 58 3.41 -2.84 6.27
CA PRO A 58 3.81 -1.46 5.98
C PRO A 58 5.33 -1.35 5.76
N GLY A 59 5.77 -0.66 4.71
CA GLY A 59 7.20 -0.57 4.38
C GLY A 59 7.84 -1.90 3.92
N SER A 60 7.04 -2.90 3.56
CA SER A 60 7.43 -4.11 2.86
C SER A 60 6.36 -4.41 1.80
N ASP A 61 6.34 -5.60 1.21
CA ASP A 61 5.40 -5.99 0.17
C ASP A 61 5.18 -7.51 0.22
N ILE A 62 3.95 -7.97 0.50
CA ILE A 62 3.64 -9.41 0.56
C ILE A 62 3.74 -10.09 -0.81
N PHE A 63 3.68 -9.31 -1.89
CA PHE A 63 3.81 -9.78 -3.26
C PHE A 63 5.27 -9.77 -3.75
N HIS A 64 6.24 -9.37 -2.91
CA HIS A 64 7.65 -9.42 -3.29
C HIS A 64 8.08 -10.83 -3.71
N GLU A 65 8.75 -10.94 -4.85
CA GLU A 65 9.16 -12.18 -5.54
C GLU A 65 9.89 -13.19 -4.64
N ALA A 66 10.61 -12.73 -3.61
CA ALA A 66 11.30 -13.58 -2.63
C ALA A 66 10.34 -14.26 -1.60
N ILE A 67 9.14 -13.73 -1.42
CA ILE A 67 8.06 -14.38 -0.67
C ILE A 67 7.46 -15.46 -1.58
N ARG A 68 7.40 -16.71 -1.13
CA ARG A 68 6.89 -17.81 -1.96
C ARG A 68 5.37 -17.75 -2.08
N THR A 69 4.81 -18.23 -3.18
CA THR A 69 3.35 -18.26 -3.37
C THR A 69 2.64 -19.05 -2.26
N SER A 70 3.24 -20.12 -1.74
CA SER A 70 2.70 -20.86 -0.58
C SER A 70 2.70 -20.05 0.73
N GLU A 71 3.58 -19.06 0.89
CA GLU A 71 3.61 -18.15 2.06
C GLU A 71 2.58 -17.03 1.89
N LEU A 72 2.45 -16.50 0.67
CA LEU A 72 1.40 -15.56 0.31
C LEU A 72 -0.01 -16.16 0.53
N LEU A 73 -0.23 -17.41 0.12
CA LEU A 73 -1.50 -18.11 0.41
C LEU A 73 -1.73 -18.33 1.92
N GLN A 74 -0.70 -18.59 2.72
CA GLN A 74 -0.84 -18.63 4.20
C GLN A 74 -1.29 -17.27 4.78
N ILE A 75 -0.77 -16.17 4.24
CA ILE A 75 -1.15 -14.79 4.62
C ILE A 75 -2.63 -14.54 4.26
N LEU A 76 -3.02 -14.81 3.02
CA LEU A 76 -4.38 -14.59 2.52
C LEU A 76 -5.41 -15.48 3.24
N HIS A 77 -5.08 -16.74 3.55
CA HIS A 77 -5.93 -17.57 4.42
C HIS A 77 -6.07 -17.00 5.83
N THR A 78 -5.05 -16.40 6.43
CA THR A 78 -5.20 -15.76 7.74
C THR A 78 -6.17 -14.58 7.68
N ILE A 79 -6.08 -13.76 6.64
CA ILE A 79 -6.99 -12.63 6.38
C ILE A 79 -8.44 -13.11 6.28
N GLN A 80 -8.68 -14.16 5.47
CA GLN A 80 -10.00 -14.79 5.29
C GLN A 80 -10.57 -15.34 6.62
N HIS A 81 -9.73 -15.88 7.49
CA HIS A 81 -10.12 -16.38 8.81
C HIS A 81 -10.17 -15.29 9.91
N CYS A 82 -10.07 -14.02 9.54
CA CYS A 82 -10.18 -12.87 10.45
C CYS A 82 -11.22 -11.84 9.93
N PRO A 83 -12.47 -12.26 9.64
CA PRO A 83 -13.48 -11.40 9.02
C PRO A 83 -13.91 -10.21 9.89
N GLN A 84 -13.60 -10.22 11.19
CA GLN A 84 -13.82 -9.07 12.07
C GLN A 84 -12.92 -7.87 11.74
N HIS A 85 -11.78 -8.10 11.09
CA HIS A 85 -10.82 -7.06 10.70
C HIS A 85 -10.98 -6.64 9.25
N SER A 86 -10.73 -5.36 8.97
CA SER A 86 -10.55 -4.87 7.60
C SER A 86 -9.05 -4.71 7.32
N PHE A 87 -8.56 -5.33 6.24
CA PHE A 87 -7.15 -5.40 5.90
C PHE A 87 -6.82 -4.53 4.69
N GLU A 88 -5.91 -3.58 4.87
CA GLU A 88 -5.33 -2.79 3.77
C GLU A 88 -4.03 -3.44 3.30
N ILE A 89 -3.92 -3.64 1.99
CA ILE A 89 -2.74 -4.23 1.35
C ILE A 89 -2.32 -3.35 0.17
N GLY A 90 -1.20 -2.64 0.32
CA GLY A 90 -0.60 -1.86 -0.76
C GLY A 90 0.55 -2.59 -1.45
N THR A 91 0.67 -2.47 -2.77
CA THR A 91 1.80 -3.05 -3.52
C THR A 91 2.26 -2.16 -4.69
N LYS A 92 3.45 -2.47 -5.23
CA LYS A 92 3.94 -1.94 -6.51
C LYS A 92 4.08 -3.04 -7.59
N ARG A 93 3.71 -4.28 -7.24
CA ARG A 93 3.85 -5.53 -8.01
C ARG A 93 2.49 -6.10 -8.38
N ILE A 94 1.65 -5.28 -8.99
CA ILE A 94 0.24 -5.62 -9.31
C ILE A 94 0.16 -6.84 -10.24
N GLU A 95 1.16 -7.04 -11.10
CA GLU A 95 1.29 -8.18 -12.02
C GLU A 95 1.26 -9.51 -11.25
N ARG A 96 1.81 -9.53 -10.03
CA ARG A 96 1.76 -10.72 -9.19
C ARG A 96 0.38 -10.91 -8.57
N VAL A 97 -0.33 -9.84 -8.24
CA VAL A 97 -1.72 -9.91 -7.76
C VAL A 97 -2.62 -10.49 -8.86
N GLU A 98 -2.45 -10.05 -10.10
CA GLU A 98 -3.18 -10.57 -11.27
C GLU A 98 -2.83 -12.03 -11.60
N SER A 99 -1.61 -12.49 -11.26
CA SER A 99 -1.20 -13.89 -11.43
C SER A 99 -1.78 -14.87 -10.41
N LEU A 100 -2.52 -14.39 -9.39
CA LEU A 100 -3.09 -15.24 -8.35
C LEU A 100 -4.47 -15.77 -8.74
N ASP A 101 -4.59 -17.09 -8.78
CA ASP A 101 -5.88 -17.76 -8.68
C ASP A 101 -6.37 -17.69 -7.22
N TRP A 102 -7.05 -16.58 -6.88
CA TRP A 102 -7.51 -16.28 -5.53
C TRP A 102 -8.80 -15.45 -5.50
N GLU A 103 -9.76 -15.89 -4.69
CA GLU A 103 -10.98 -15.12 -4.41
C GLU A 103 -10.76 -14.16 -3.23
N TRP A 104 -10.81 -12.86 -3.51
CA TRP A 104 -10.58 -11.82 -2.51
C TRP A 104 -11.76 -11.72 -1.54
N PRO A 105 -11.55 -11.86 -0.22
CA PRO A 105 -12.64 -11.71 0.74
C PRO A 105 -13.03 -10.22 0.92
N ASP A 106 -14.31 -9.96 1.22
CA ASP A 106 -14.90 -8.61 1.37
C ASP A 106 -14.18 -7.72 2.38
N ASN A 107 -13.41 -8.32 3.30
CA ASN A 107 -12.67 -7.63 4.33
C ASN A 107 -11.28 -7.13 3.86
N VAL A 108 -10.92 -7.29 2.59
CA VAL A 108 -9.70 -6.74 1.99
C VAL A 108 -9.97 -5.46 1.19
N VAL A 109 -9.09 -4.48 1.37
CA VAL A 109 -8.90 -3.35 0.45
C VAL A 109 -7.51 -3.49 -0.17
N MET A 110 -7.46 -3.87 -1.45
CA MET A 110 -6.22 -3.95 -2.23
C MET A 110 -5.91 -2.59 -2.84
N GLY A 111 -4.64 -2.21 -2.91
CA GLY A 111 -4.25 -1.01 -3.63
C GLY A 111 -2.86 -1.02 -4.22
N VAL A 112 -2.65 -0.04 -5.10
CA VAL A 112 -1.40 0.18 -5.82
C VAL A 112 -0.84 1.56 -5.52
N ALA A 113 0.49 1.68 -5.49
CA ALA A 113 1.13 2.98 -5.52
C ALA A 113 1.38 3.44 -6.96
N VAL A 114 1.10 4.72 -7.26
CA VAL A 114 1.32 5.35 -8.57
C VAL A 114 2.10 6.65 -8.34
N GLU A 115 3.42 6.59 -8.53
CA GLU A 115 4.32 7.71 -8.18
C GLU A 115 4.58 8.67 -9.35
N GLN A 116 4.29 8.23 -10.56
CA GLN A 116 4.60 8.89 -11.84
C GLN A 116 3.58 8.48 -12.91
N THR A 117 3.43 9.30 -13.95
CA THR A 117 2.59 9.06 -15.14
C THR A 117 2.84 7.67 -15.73
N ARG A 118 4.11 7.24 -15.80
CA ARG A 118 4.52 5.93 -16.34
C ARG A 118 4.02 4.72 -15.53
N TYR A 119 3.41 4.92 -14.37
CA TYR A 119 2.83 3.88 -13.53
C TYR A 119 1.29 3.90 -13.49
N LYS A 120 0.62 4.78 -14.25
CA LYS A 120 -0.86 4.82 -14.31
C LYS A 120 -1.49 3.49 -14.74
N TRP A 121 -0.80 2.68 -15.53
CA TRP A 121 -1.23 1.32 -15.92
C TRP A 121 -1.51 0.40 -14.72
N ARG A 122 -0.94 0.67 -13.54
CA ARG A 122 -1.27 -0.09 -12.32
C ARG A 122 -2.71 0.12 -11.86
N ILE A 123 -3.32 1.26 -12.18
CA ILE A 123 -4.74 1.53 -11.93
C ILE A 123 -5.57 0.61 -12.82
N ASP A 124 -5.21 0.47 -14.09
CA ASP A 124 -5.87 -0.43 -15.05
C ASP A 124 -5.82 -1.89 -14.59
N ALA A 125 -4.62 -2.37 -14.22
CA ALA A 125 -4.42 -3.70 -13.65
C ALA A 125 -5.21 -3.90 -12.34
N LEU A 126 -5.25 -2.90 -11.45
CA LEU A 126 -6.01 -2.97 -10.20
C LEU A 126 -7.51 -3.14 -10.45
N ARG A 127 -8.09 -2.58 -11.52
CA ARG A 127 -9.52 -2.73 -11.85
C ARG A 127 -9.92 -4.20 -12.11
N ASN A 128 -8.99 -5.06 -12.53
CA ASN A 128 -9.21 -6.50 -12.71
C ASN A 128 -9.34 -7.25 -11.37
N VAL A 129 -8.81 -6.70 -10.27
CA VAL A 129 -8.85 -7.32 -8.94
C VAL A 129 -10.23 -7.17 -8.32
N LYS A 130 -10.93 -8.29 -8.07
CA LYS A 130 -12.28 -8.34 -7.49
C LYS A 130 -12.30 -8.11 -5.97
N ALA A 131 -11.76 -6.98 -5.52
CA ALA A 131 -11.75 -6.55 -4.12
C ALA A 131 -12.27 -5.10 -4.01
N ARG A 132 -12.32 -4.55 -2.79
CA ARG A 132 -12.33 -3.09 -2.63
C ARG A 132 -10.95 -2.57 -3.05
N ARG A 133 -10.91 -1.44 -3.76
CA ARG A 133 -9.72 -0.96 -4.47
C ARG A 133 -9.30 0.43 -4.03
N PHE A 134 -8.01 0.65 -3.77
CA PHE A 134 -7.45 1.96 -3.52
C PHE A 134 -6.23 2.30 -4.40
N VAL A 135 -6.07 3.59 -4.72
CA VAL A 135 -4.87 4.11 -5.41
C VAL A 135 -4.16 5.10 -4.49
N SER A 136 -2.88 4.85 -4.19
CA SER A 136 -2.04 5.76 -3.43
C SER A 136 -1.08 6.47 -4.38
N PHE A 137 -1.29 7.77 -4.61
CA PHE A 137 -0.35 8.60 -5.34
C PHE A 137 0.74 9.05 -4.36
N SER A 138 1.69 8.15 -4.05
CA SER A 138 2.68 8.35 -2.98
C SER A 138 4.05 7.71 -3.24
N PRO A 139 5.15 8.49 -3.12
CA PRO A 139 5.18 9.96 -3.25
C PRO A 139 4.77 10.36 -4.68
N VAL A 140 4.07 11.48 -4.83
CA VAL A 140 3.93 12.13 -6.15
C VAL A 140 5.29 12.74 -6.54
N LEU A 141 5.83 12.36 -7.70
CA LEU A 141 7.16 12.79 -8.16
C LEU A 141 7.15 13.75 -9.35
N GLU A 142 5.99 13.91 -9.98
CA GLU A 142 5.74 14.71 -11.17
C GLU A 142 4.23 14.98 -11.24
N ASP A 143 3.83 15.92 -12.09
CA ASP A 143 2.44 16.01 -12.54
C ASP A 143 2.03 14.69 -13.21
N ILE A 144 0.99 14.04 -12.67
CA ILE A 144 0.46 12.75 -13.14
C ILE A 144 -0.57 12.96 -14.27
N GLY A 145 -1.11 14.18 -14.40
CA GLY A 145 -2.21 14.55 -15.29
C GLY A 145 -3.47 13.71 -15.06
N GLU A 146 -4.32 13.65 -16.08
CA GLU A 146 -5.62 12.95 -16.01
C GLU A 146 -5.48 11.48 -15.58
N VAL A 147 -6.26 11.06 -14.58
CA VAL A 147 -6.37 9.69 -14.05
C VAL A 147 -7.80 9.18 -14.17
N ASN A 148 -7.96 7.99 -14.75
CA ASN A 148 -9.23 7.27 -14.75
C ASN A 148 -9.34 6.45 -13.46
N LEU A 149 -10.28 6.81 -12.59
CA LEU A 149 -10.53 6.15 -11.30
C LEU A 149 -11.81 5.28 -11.31
N ASP A 150 -12.35 4.95 -12.48
CA ASP A 150 -13.51 4.05 -12.61
C ASP A 150 -13.27 2.72 -11.84
N GLY A 151 -14.27 2.30 -11.06
CA GLY A 151 -14.18 1.12 -10.20
C GLY A 151 -13.18 1.22 -9.02
N ILE A 152 -12.45 2.32 -8.84
CA ILE A 152 -11.64 2.58 -7.65
C ILE A 152 -12.54 3.12 -6.54
N HIS A 153 -12.35 2.64 -5.31
CA HIS A 153 -13.21 3.00 -4.17
C HIS A 153 -12.59 4.11 -3.31
N TYR A 154 -11.27 4.15 -3.25
CA TYR A 154 -10.51 5.11 -2.46
C TYR A 154 -9.29 5.63 -3.22
N ALA A 155 -8.94 6.90 -3.06
CA ALA A 155 -7.71 7.43 -3.63
C ALA A 155 -7.19 8.62 -2.80
N GLY A 156 -5.90 8.89 -2.89
CA GLY A 156 -5.30 10.04 -2.23
C GLY A 156 -3.84 10.23 -2.62
N ALA A 157 -3.38 11.46 -2.47
CA ALA A 157 -2.09 11.92 -2.97
C ALA A 157 -1.27 12.58 -1.87
N MET A 158 0.04 12.32 -1.88
CA MET A 158 0.98 13.02 -0.99
C MET A 158 2.31 13.27 -1.69
N LEU A 159 2.84 14.47 -1.48
CA LEU A 159 4.26 14.75 -1.72
C LEU A 159 5.10 13.95 -0.71
N GLU A 160 6.41 13.89 -0.92
CA GLU A 160 7.32 13.35 0.07
C GLU A 160 7.46 14.33 1.26
N ASP A 161 6.98 13.94 2.44
CA ASP A 161 7.09 14.70 3.70
C ASP A 161 8.11 14.08 4.68
N TRP A 162 8.69 12.93 4.33
CA TRP A 162 9.52 12.13 5.23
C TRP A 162 11.04 12.27 5.00
N GLY A 163 11.80 11.99 6.06
CA GLY A 163 13.26 12.02 6.06
C GLY A 163 13.85 13.42 6.19
N ASN A 164 15.19 13.50 6.26
CA ASN A 164 15.87 14.76 6.55
C ASN A 164 15.95 15.73 5.35
N LYS A 165 15.65 15.25 4.15
CA LYS A 165 15.73 15.98 2.87
C LYS A 165 14.70 15.40 1.89
N PRO A 166 13.39 15.65 2.10
CA PRO A 166 12.37 15.23 1.15
C PRO A 166 12.66 15.79 -0.25
N ARG A 167 12.31 15.02 -1.30
CA ARG A 167 12.34 15.53 -2.68
C ARG A 167 11.41 16.75 -2.78
N LYS A 168 11.85 17.77 -3.53
CA LYS A 168 10.95 18.87 -3.91
C LYS A 168 9.84 18.32 -4.81
N GLY A 169 8.61 18.70 -4.52
CA GLY A 169 7.46 18.55 -5.42
C GLY A 169 6.60 19.81 -5.35
N GLU A 170 5.58 19.88 -6.20
CA GLU A 170 4.70 21.05 -6.29
C GLU A 170 3.31 20.69 -5.74
N GLN A 171 2.78 21.53 -4.86
CA GLN A 171 1.48 21.31 -4.20
C GLN A 171 0.35 21.15 -5.23
N ALA A 172 0.43 21.88 -6.35
CA ALA A 172 -0.51 21.79 -7.46
C ALA A 172 -0.67 20.36 -8.03
N TRP A 173 0.37 19.51 -7.99
CA TRP A 173 0.26 18.13 -8.46
C TRP A 173 -0.62 17.27 -7.54
N THR A 174 -0.61 17.54 -6.23
CA THR A 174 -1.51 16.87 -5.28
C THR A 174 -2.90 17.48 -5.29
N ASP A 175 -3.02 18.79 -5.48
CA ASP A 175 -4.30 19.50 -5.52
C ASP A 175 -5.13 19.05 -6.74
N ASP A 176 -4.52 18.99 -7.94
CA ASP A 176 -5.16 18.47 -9.15
C ASP A 176 -5.64 17.01 -8.98
N LEU A 177 -4.83 16.16 -8.34
CA LEU A 177 -5.25 14.79 -8.02
C LEU A 177 -6.45 14.77 -7.06
N TYR A 178 -6.53 15.66 -6.08
CA TYR A 178 -7.69 15.75 -5.19
C TYR A 178 -8.96 16.24 -5.92
N ASP A 179 -8.84 17.26 -6.77
CA ASP A 179 -9.94 17.73 -7.63
C ASP A 179 -10.46 16.58 -8.53
N GLN A 180 -9.55 15.80 -9.13
CA GLN A 180 -9.91 14.63 -9.94
C GLN A 180 -10.55 13.48 -9.13
N ILE A 181 -10.14 13.28 -7.88
CA ILE A 181 -10.70 12.27 -6.96
C ILE A 181 -12.14 12.65 -6.57
N GLU A 182 -12.37 13.91 -6.19
CA GLU A 182 -13.68 14.42 -5.82
C GLU A 182 -14.64 14.46 -7.02
N ALA A 183 -14.18 14.93 -8.18
CA ALA A 183 -14.96 14.96 -9.41
C ALA A 183 -15.41 13.57 -9.90
N GLN A 184 -14.63 12.53 -9.61
CA GLN A 184 -14.98 11.13 -9.91
C GLN A 184 -15.76 10.42 -8.79
N GLY A 185 -16.08 11.12 -7.68
CA GLY A 185 -16.85 10.57 -6.56
C GLY A 185 -16.10 9.51 -5.74
N VAL A 186 -14.77 9.48 -5.81
CA VAL A 186 -13.92 8.51 -5.13
C VAL A 186 -13.62 8.99 -3.72
N VAL A 187 -13.60 8.09 -2.73
CA VAL A 187 -13.43 8.48 -1.33
C VAL A 187 -11.96 8.81 -1.02
N VAL A 188 -11.72 10.02 -0.52
CA VAL A 188 -10.37 10.49 -0.17
C VAL A 188 -9.73 9.63 0.94
N LEU A 189 -8.51 9.12 0.66
CA LEU A 189 -7.59 8.48 1.62
C LEU A 189 -7.05 9.50 2.62
N GLY A 190 -7.91 9.91 3.55
CA GLY A 190 -7.59 10.86 4.62
C GLY A 190 -8.69 10.91 5.67
N GLN A 191 -9.95 10.69 5.27
CA GLN A 191 -11.09 10.57 6.19
C GLN A 191 -11.18 9.21 6.90
N ARG A 192 -10.21 8.30 6.71
CA ARG A 192 -10.19 6.99 7.39
C ARG A 192 -8.83 6.35 7.63
N TRP A 193 -7.89 6.42 6.68
CA TRP A 193 -6.69 5.55 6.58
C TRP A 193 -5.52 6.27 5.87
N MET A 194 -4.22 6.03 6.15
CA MET A 194 -3.64 5.30 7.30
C MET A 194 -2.18 5.67 7.73
N TYR A 195 -1.51 6.64 7.07
CA TYR A 195 -0.18 7.15 7.46
C TYR A 195 -0.31 8.58 8.02
N GLN A 196 -0.76 8.71 9.28
CA GLN A 196 -0.61 9.98 9.99
C GLN A 196 0.87 10.18 10.31
N SER A 197 1.50 11.15 9.65
CA SER A 197 2.64 11.86 10.24
C SER A 197 2.20 12.41 11.61
N ARG A 198 3.11 12.42 12.58
CA ARG A 198 2.80 12.85 13.96
C ARG A 198 2.69 14.38 14.03
N GLU A 199 1.57 14.93 13.59
CA GLU A 199 1.20 16.33 13.83
C GLU A 199 -0.21 16.42 14.44
N ALA A 200 -0.32 15.90 15.67
CA ALA A 200 -1.47 16.11 16.57
C ALA A 200 -1.07 15.82 18.03
N SER A 201 -0.15 16.63 18.58
CA SER A 201 0.18 16.72 20.01
C SER A 201 0.80 18.07 20.32
#